data_AF-A0A1H6FQT2-F1
#
_entry.id   AF-A0A1H6FQT2-F1
#
_cell.length_a   1.000
_cell.length_b   1.000
_cell.length_c   1.000
_cell.angle_alpha   90.00
_cell.angle_beta   90.00
_cell.angle_gamma   90.00
#
_symmetry.space_group_name_H-M   'P 1'
#
loop_
_entity.id
_entity.type
_entity.pdbx_description
1 polymer ?
#
loop_
_entity_poly.entity_id
_entity_poly.type
_entity_poly.pdbx_seq_one_letter_code
_entity_poly.pdbx_strand_id
1 'polypeptide(L)'
;MSEYERPDRLTREPTIEDIHELVGASTPHFALQIRNRIRNLIVGLPPDHPVRREGERWMQHLEQVARGAEARGPVVEGERGLRSYVGDQQLPAEG
;
A
#
# COMPACT_ATOMS: atom_id res chain seq x y z
N MET A 1 6.80 27.80 6.26
CA MET A 1 5.76 26.84 5.84
C MET A 1 6.11 26.40 4.44
N SER A 2 6.34 25.11 4.21
CA SER A 2 6.78 24.60 2.92
C SER A 2 5.65 24.63 1.90
N GLU A 3 5.95 25.09 0.69
CA GLU A 3 5.09 25.15 -0.52
C GLU A 3 4.52 23.80 -1.01
N TYR A 4 4.71 22.72 -0.26
CA TYR A 4 4.37 21.34 -0.68
C TYR A 4 3.02 20.83 -0.17
N GLU A 5 2.39 21.53 0.76
CA GLU A 5 1.00 21.29 1.11
C GLU A 5 0.15 22.23 0.25
N ARG A 6 -0.47 21.71 -0.82
CA ARG A 6 -1.44 22.47 -1.62
C ARG A 6 -2.83 22.33 -0.97
N PRO A 7 -3.25 23.27 -0.09
CA PRO A 7 -4.54 23.18 0.62
C PRO A 7 -5.75 23.20 -0.34
N ASP A 8 -5.56 23.71 -1.55
CA ASP A 8 -6.57 23.79 -2.61
C ASP A 8 -7.09 22.40 -3.07
N ARG A 9 -6.31 21.34 -2.83
CA ARG A 9 -6.76 19.97 -3.11
C ARG A 9 -7.88 19.51 -2.16
N LEU A 10 -8.04 20.12 -0.98
CA LEU A 10 -9.16 19.82 -0.08
C LEU A 10 -10.46 20.52 -0.48
N THR A 11 -10.40 21.60 -1.27
CA THR A 11 -11.56 22.45 -1.59
C THR A 11 -12.17 22.16 -2.95
N ARG A 12 -11.43 21.49 -3.85
CA ARG A 12 -11.96 21.06 -5.15
C ARG A 12 -12.59 19.67 -5.10
N GLU A 13 -13.59 19.45 -5.94
CA GLU A 13 -14.15 18.12 -6.13
C GLU A 13 -13.06 17.16 -6.65
N PRO A 14 -12.87 15.99 -6.01
CA PRO A 14 -11.88 15.02 -6.43
C PRO A 14 -12.24 14.44 -7.80
N THR A 15 -11.23 14.13 -8.60
CA THR A 15 -11.40 13.55 -9.94
C THR A 15 -10.93 12.10 -9.99
N ILE A 16 -11.26 11.40 -11.09
CA ILE A 16 -10.72 10.06 -11.34
C ILE A 16 -9.19 10.10 -11.51
N GLU A 17 -8.66 11.16 -12.13
CA GLU A 17 -7.21 11.34 -12.29
C GLU A 17 -6.49 11.41 -10.93
N ASP A 18 -7.09 12.01 -9.90
CA ASP A 18 -6.50 12.02 -8.55
C ASP A 18 -6.30 10.61 -7.99
N ILE A 19 -7.21 9.68 -8.31
CA ILE A 19 -7.06 8.26 -7.96
C ILE A 19 -5.90 7.65 -8.73
N HIS A 20 -5.80 7.91 -10.03
CA HIS A 20 -4.70 7.41 -10.86
C HIS A 20 -3.34 7.97 -10.43
N GLU A 21 -3.24 9.22 -10.00
CA GLU A 21 -2.01 9.78 -9.43
C GLU A 21 -1.58 9.02 -8.17
N LEU A 22 -2.54 8.68 -7.30
CA LEU A 22 -2.26 7.90 -6.08
C LEU A 22 -1.79 6.48 -6.39
N VAL A 23 -2.41 5.83 -7.38
CA VAL A 23 -2.12 4.44 -7.76
C VAL A 23 -0.86 4.33 -8.62
N GLY A 24 -0.60 5.31 -9.49
CA GLY A 24 0.58 5.33 -10.36
C GLY A 24 1.91 5.34 -9.59
N ALA A 25 1.89 5.77 -8.33
CA ALA A 25 3.03 5.72 -7.41
C ALA A 25 3.15 4.38 -6.63
N SER A 26 2.29 3.39 -6.90
CA SER A 26 2.17 2.18 -6.08
C SER A 26 3.27 1.15 -6.37
N THR A 27 4.17 0.95 -5.42
CA THR A 27 4.84 -0.35 -5.26
C THR A 27 3.97 -1.26 -4.37
N PRO A 28 4.08 -2.60 -4.45
CA PRO A 28 3.22 -3.51 -3.69
C PRO A 28 3.24 -3.27 -2.17
N HIS A 29 4.37 -2.82 -1.62
CA HIS A 29 4.51 -2.48 -0.20
C HIS A 29 3.64 -1.30 0.25
N PHE A 30 3.38 -0.34 -0.65
CA PHE A 30 2.57 0.85 -0.33
C PHE A 30 1.07 0.65 -0.57
N ALA A 31 0.64 -0.53 -1.02
CA ALA A 31 -0.74 -0.76 -1.42
C ALA A 31 -1.76 -0.41 -0.32
N LEU A 32 -1.48 -0.79 0.94
CA LEU A 32 -2.36 -0.44 2.08
C LEU A 32 -2.34 1.05 2.42
N GLN A 33 -1.20 1.73 2.27
CA GLN A 33 -1.12 3.17 2.49
C GLN A 33 -1.90 3.93 1.41
N ILE A 34 -1.78 3.53 0.15
CA ILE A 34 -2.50 4.12 -0.98
C ILE A 34 -4.01 3.89 -0.83
N ARG A 35 -4.42 2.68 -0.40
CA ARG A 35 -5.83 2.37 -0.09
C ARG A 35 -6.41 3.37 0.93
N ASN A 36 -5.69 3.66 2.00
CA ASN A 36 -6.14 4.61 3.02
C ASN A 36 -6.23 6.05 2.48
N ARG A 37 -5.33 6.45 1.59
CA ARG A 37 -5.39 7.76 0.91
C ARG A 37 -6.62 7.85 0.00
N ILE A 38 -6.91 6.82 -0.77
CA ILE A 38 -8.13 6.74 -1.61
C ILE A 38 -9.38 6.79 -0.74
N ARG A 39 -9.42 6.06 0.39
CA ARG A 39 -10.54 6.11 1.34
C ARG A 39 -10.83 7.53 1.81
N ASN A 40 -9.79 8.28 2.18
CA ASN A 40 -9.93 9.66 2.62
C ASN A 40 -10.39 10.60 1.49
N LEU A 41 -9.97 10.32 0.25
CA LEU A 41 -10.39 11.09 -0.92
C LEU A 41 -11.90 10.95 -1.19
N ILE A 42 -12.46 9.74 -0.99
CA ILE A 42 -13.85 9.43 -1.39
C ILE A 42 -14.88 9.44 -0.25
N VAL A 43 -14.45 9.52 1.01
CA VAL A 43 -15.35 9.36 2.18
C VAL A 43 -16.51 10.36 2.21
N GLY A 44 -16.29 11.58 1.71
CA GLY A 44 -17.31 12.64 1.64
C GLY A 44 -18.21 12.59 0.40
N LEU A 45 -17.98 11.68 -0.54
CA LEU A 45 -18.69 11.66 -1.82
C LEU A 45 -20.01 10.85 -1.74
N PRO A 46 -21.06 11.24 -2.49
CA PRO A 46 -22.27 10.43 -2.62
C PRO A 46 -21.98 9.01 -3.14
N PRO A 47 -22.79 8.00 -2.77
CA PRO A 47 -22.61 6.61 -3.21
C PRO A 47 -22.61 6.46 -4.75
N ASP A 48 -23.40 7.26 -5.46
CA ASP A 48 -23.50 7.23 -6.93
C ASP A 48 -22.38 8.03 -7.63
N HIS A 49 -21.52 8.73 -6.89
CA HIS A 49 -20.47 9.57 -7.47
C HIS A 49 -19.45 8.71 -8.24
N PRO A 50 -19.12 9.04 -9.50
CA PRO A 50 -18.26 8.20 -10.34
C PRO A 50 -16.87 7.97 -9.71
N VAL A 51 -16.29 8.98 -9.07
CA VAL A 51 -15.00 8.90 -8.37
C VAL A 51 -15.07 7.97 -7.16
N ARG A 52 -16.19 7.94 -6.44
CA ARG A 52 -16.34 7.02 -5.30
C ARG A 52 -16.36 5.57 -5.77
N ARG A 53 -17.14 5.28 -6.81
CA ARG A 53 -17.22 3.93 -7.40
C ARG A 53 -15.87 3.46 -7.93
N GLU A 54 -15.10 4.34 -8.55
CA GLU A 54 -13.74 4.04 -9.02
C GLU A 54 -12.77 3.83 -7.85
N GLY A 55 -12.82 4.68 -6.82
CA GLY A 55 -12.00 4.54 -5.63
C GLY A 55 -12.25 3.23 -4.90
N GLU A 56 -13.51 2.83 -4.76
CA GLU A 56 -13.89 1.54 -4.16
C GLU A 56 -13.34 0.34 -4.93
N ARG A 57 -13.36 0.37 -6.27
CA ARG A 57 -12.72 -0.67 -7.11
C ARG A 57 -11.21 -0.75 -6.86
N TRP A 58 -10.53 0.39 -6.83
CA TRP A 58 -9.09 0.42 -6.57
C TRP A 58 -8.73 -0.03 -5.15
N MET A 59 -9.53 0.31 -4.14
CA MET A 59 -9.30 -0.18 -2.78
C MET A 59 -9.32 -1.71 -2.73
N GLN A 60 -10.30 -2.35 -3.37
CA GLN A 60 -10.37 -3.82 -3.44
C GLN A 60 -9.18 -4.43 -4.18
N HIS A 61 -8.69 -3.77 -5.24
CA HIS A 61 -7.49 -4.20 -5.95
C HIS A 61 -6.24 -4.09 -5.07
N LEU A 62 -6.04 -2.95 -4.40
CA LEU A 62 -4.88 -2.71 -3.52
C LEU A 62 -4.85 -3.68 -2.33
N GLU A 63 -6.00 -4.09 -1.80
CA GLU A 63 -6.08 -5.13 -0.77
C GLU A 63 -5.62 -6.51 -1.29
N GLN A 64 -5.84 -6.81 -2.57
CA GLN A 64 -5.31 -8.04 -3.18
C GLN A 64 -3.81 -7.94 -3.45
N VAL A 65 -3.33 -6.78 -3.92
CA VAL A 65 -1.90 -6.54 -4.14
C VAL A 65 -1.13 -6.64 -2.83
N ALA A 66 -1.64 -6.06 -1.74
CA ALA A 66 -1.03 -6.17 -0.41
C ALA A 66 -0.91 -7.63 0.04
N ARG A 67 -2.00 -8.41 -0.05
CA ARG A 67 -1.97 -9.85 0.28
C ARG A 67 -0.99 -10.65 -0.58
N GLY A 68 -0.91 -10.33 -1.87
CA GLY A 68 0.05 -10.95 -2.79
C GLY A 68 1.50 -10.57 -2.48
N ALA A 69 1.75 -9.37 -1.97
CA ALA A 69 3.07 -8.92 -1.55
C ALA A 69 3.55 -9.63 -0.28
N GLU A 70 2.65 -9.88 0.68
CA GLU A 70 2.94 -10.68 1.88
C GLU A 70 3.35 -12.12 1.52
N ALA A 71 2.69 -12.71 0.50
CA ALA A 71 3.04 -14.04 -0.01
C ALA A 71 4.35 -14.09 -0.82
N ARG A 72 4.87 -12.94 -1.27
CA ARG A 72 6.13 -12.79 -2.02
C ARG A 72 7.18 -12.01 -1.23
N GLY A 73 7.21 -12.13 0.09
CA GLY A 73 8.39 -11.71 0.85
C GLY A 73 9.61 -12.44 0.29
N PRO A 74 10.66 -11.77 -0.20
CA PRO A 74 11.86 -12.47 -0.61
C PRO A 74 12.46 -13.16 0.62
N VAL A 75 12.72 -14.47 0.52
CA VAL A 75 13.93 -15.00 1.14
C VAL A 75 15.06 -14.30 0.38
N VAL A 76 15.62 -13.25 0.97
CA VAL A 76 16.77 -12.59 0.39
C VAL A 76 17.95 -13.52 0.64
N GLU A 77 18.31 -14.34 -0.34
CA GLU A 77 19.60 -15.01 -0.36
C GLU A 77 20.69 -13.92 -0.33
N GLY A 78 21.25 -13.66 0.86
CA GLY A 78 22.39 -12.77 1.02
C GLY A 78 22.26 -11.65 2.06
N GLU A 79 21.12 -11.45 2.71
CA GLU A 79 21.08 -10.57 3.88
C GLU A 79 21.64 -11.33 5.09
N ARG A 80 22.84 -10.94 5.54
CA ARG A 80 23.32 -11.34 6.86
C ARG A 80 22.26 -10.95 7.88
N GLY A 81 21.51 -11.95 8.34
CA GLY A 81 20.46 -11.78 9.32
C GLY A 81 20.97 -10.98 10.51
N LEU A 82 20.15 -10.04 10.96
CA LEU A 82 20.35 -9.35 12.23
C LEU A 82 20.61 -10.41 13.33
N ARG A 83 21.57 -10.13 14.22
CA ARG A 83 21.91 -10.95 15.39
C ARG A 83 20.73 -11.02 16.37
N SER A 84 19.71 -11.78 16.03
CA SER A 84 18.67 -12.26 16.95
C SER A 84 17.97 -13.52 16.43
N TYR A 85 18.39 -14.10 15.30
CA TYR A 85 17.98 -15.45 14.96
C TYR A 85 18.68 -16.43 15.92
N VAL A 86 17.94 -16.92 16.92
CA VAL A 86 18.33 -18.09 17.70
C VAL A 86 18.16 -19.27 16.76
N GLY A 87 19.24 -19.60 16.06
CA GLY A 87 19.31 -20.75 15.17
C GLY A 87 19.03 -22.02 15.94
N ASP A 88 18.14 -22.83 15.39
CA ASP A 88 17.93 -24.23 15.74
C ASP A 88 19.29 -24.92 15.88
N GLN A 89 19.61 -25.34 17.12
CA GLN A 89 20.80 -26.11 17.39
C GLN A 89 20.60 -27.52 16.85
N GLN A 90 20.99 -27.74 15.59
CA GLN A 90 21.17 -29.07 15.03
C GLN A 90 22.34 -29.75 15.78
N LEU A 91 22.01 -30.74 16.61
CA LEU A 91 22.95 -31.61 17.33
C LEU A 91 23.77 -32.46 16.33
N PRO A 92 25.06 -32.75 16.61
CA PRO A 92 25.88 -33.55 15.71
C PRO A 92 25.51 -35.04 15.80
N ALA A 93 25.38 -35.69 14.64
CA ALA A 93 25.43 -37.14 14.56
C ALA A 93 26.89 -37.55 14.29
N GLU A 94 27.54 -38.06 15.33
CA GLU A 94 28.80 -38.81 15.24
C GLU A 94 28.49 -40.25 14.78
N GLY A 95 29.33 -40.81 13.91
CA GLY A 95 29.26 -42.22 13.49
C GLY A 95 29.91 -42.48 12.13
#